data_AF-A0A9N9JJN3-F1
#
_entry.id   AF-A0A9N9JJN3-F1
#
_cell.length_a   1.000
_cell.length_b   1.000
_cell.length_c   1.000
_cell.angle_alpha   90.00
_cell.angle_beta   90.00
_cell.angle_gamma   90.00
#
_symmetry.space_group_name_H-M   'P 1'
#
loop_
_entity.id
_entity.type
_entity.pdbx_description
1 polymer ?
#
loop_
_entity_poly.entity_id
_entity_poly.type
_entity_poly.pdbx_seq_one_letter_code
_entity_poly.pdbx_strand_id
1 'polypeptide(L)'
;VMSFKCQHDFDDLILLEATPEQAIITNENSYLEWGHPQLTLEQYLEREKLLANLEFTGANFKVWVLVSRKEQQELQGKGDTPVNNKLTILSACESFKRKALI
;
A
#
# COMPACT_ATOMS: atom_id res chain seq x y z
N VAL A 1 13.07 19.06 -21.58
CA VAL A 1 13.16 17.82 -20.76
C VAL A 1 13.22 18.24 -19.30
N MET A 2 12.08 18.32 -18.62
CA MET A 2 12.05 18.60 -17.19
C MET A 2 12.42 17.31 -16.46
N SER A 3 13.61 17.31 -15.85
CA SER A 3 14.02 16.25 -14.94
C SER A 3 13.34 16.50 -13.60
N PHE A 4 12.24 15.80 -13.33
CA PHE A 4 11.71 15.67 -11.98
C PHE A 4 12.63 14.74 -11.20
N LYS A 5 13.76 15.27 -10.70
CA LYS A 5 14.46 14.62 -9.59
C LYS A 5 13.64 14.93 -8.34
N CYS A 6 12.61 14.14 -8.08
CA CYS A 6 12.14 13.98 -6.71
C CYS A 6 13.22 13.17 -6.01
N GLN A 7 14.30 13.83 -5.62
CA GLN A 7 15.38 13.22 -4.87
C GLN A 7 14.86 13.13 -3.43
N HIS A 8 13.97 12.17 -3.20
CA HIS A 8 13.54 11.85 -1.86
C HIS A 8 14.80 11.54 -1.06
N ASP A 9 15.01 12.30 -0.01
CA ASP A 9 16.01 12.00 0.99
C ASP A 9 15.65 10.63 1.57
N PHE A 10 16.51 9.62 1.34
CA PHE A 10 16.22 8.26 1.80
C PHE A 10 16.03 8.20 3.31
N ASP A 11 16.59 9.16 4.06
CA ASP A 11 16.42 9.29 5.52
C ASP A 11 15.00 9.73 5.91
N ASP A 12 14.24 10.32 4.98
CA ASP A 12 12.83 10.70 5.16
C ASP A 12 11.85 9.58 4.80
N LEU A 13 12.30 8.47 4.24
CA LEU A 13 11.40 7.38 3.82
C LEU A 13 11.17 6.38 4.96
N ILE A 14 9.90 6.02 5.16
CA ILE A 14 9.51 4.99 6.14
C ILE A 14 8.58 3.98 5.51
N LEU A 15 8.79 2.71 5.86
CA LEU A 15 7.93 1.60 5.46
C LEU A 15 6.93 1.33 6.59
N LEU A 16 5.64 1.36 6.28
CA LEU A 16 4.55 1.12 7.22
C LEU A 16 3.66 -0.01 6.71
N GLU A 17 3.05 -0.76 7.62
CA GLU A 17 1.96 -1.67 7.26
C GLU A 17 0.77 -0.84 6.77
N ALA A 18 0.23 -1.18 5.60
CA ALA A 18 -0.85 -0.44 4.98
C ALA A 18 -2.14 -0.56 5.82
N THR A 19 -2.89 0.53 5.93
CA THR A 19 -4.27 0.47 6.43
C THR A 19 -5.17 -0.25 5.41
N PRO A 20 -6.37 -0.70 5.80
CA PRO A 20 -7.32 -1.27 4.85
C PRO A 20 -7.62 -0.34 3.67
N GLU A 21 -7.71 0.97 3.89
CA GLU A 21 -7.94 1.95 2.84
C GLU A 21 -6.73 2.09 1.91
N GLN A 22 -5.51 2.11 2.47
CA GLN A 22 -4.29 2.13 1.66
C GLN A 22 -4.14 0.86 0.83
N ALA A 23 -4.51 -0.31 1.37
CA ALA A 23 -4.47 -1.57 0.65
C ALA A 23 -5.41 -1.58 -0.58
N ILE A 24 -6.53 -0.87 -0.52
CA ILE A 24 -7.41 -0.69 -1.69
C ILE A 24 -6.70 0.16 -2.75
N ILE A 25 -6.07 1.27 -2.36
CA ILE A 25 -5.31 2.13 -3.28
C ILE A 25 -4.15 1.36 -3.93
N THR A 26 -3.44 0.52 -3.18
CA THR A 26 -2.37 -0.32 -3.75
C THR A 26 -2.92 -1.30 -4.77
N ASN A 27 -4.07 -1.92 -4.49
CA ASN A 27 -4.74 -2.83 -5.42
C ASN A 27 -5.18 -2.11 -6.71
N GLU A 28 -5.71 -0.89 -6.60
CA GLU A 28 -6.05 -0.05 -7.77
C GLU A 28 -4.81 0.27 -8.62
N ASN A 29 -3.70 0.66 -7.97
CA ASN A 29 -2.44 0.93 -8.65
C ASN A 29 -1.89 -0.32 -9.36
N SER A 30 -1.87 -1.47 -8.68
CA SER A 30 -1.44 -2.74 -9.29
C SER A 30 -2.30 -3.14 -10.48
N TYR A 31 -3.63 -2.95 -10.40
CA TYR A 31 -4.53 -3.21 -11.51
C TYR A 31 -4.19 -2.35 -12.75
N LEU A 32 -3.86 -1.08 -12.56
CA LEU A 32 -3.42 -0.16 -13.62
C LEU A 32 -2.05 -0.56 -14.19
N GLU A 33 -1.09 -0.89 -13.33
CA GLU A 33 0.28 -1.24 -13.73
C GLU A 33 0.36 -2.56 -14.50
N TRP A 34 -0.46 -3.55 -14.15
CA TRP A 34 -0.42 -4.89 -14.74
C TRP A 34 -1.25 -5.03 -16.03
N GLY A 35 -1.89 -3.95 -16.49
CA GLY A 35 -2.43 -3.87 -17.86
C GLY A 35 -3.74 -4.59 -18.12
N HIS A 36 -4.65 -4.63 -17.13
CA HIS A 36 -6.08 -4.96 -17.28
C HIS A 36 -6.44 -6.19 -18.16
N PRO A 37 -5.86 -7.39 -17.97
CA PRO A 37 -6.02 -8.40 -19.01
C PRO A 37 -7.42 -9.05 -19.06
N GLN A 38 -8.19 -9.11 -17.96
CA GLN A 38 -9.42 -9.95 -17.92
C GLN A 38 -10.57 -9.52 -16.98
N LEU A 39 -10.36 -8.57 -16.06
CA LEU A 39 -11.38 -8.13 -15.09
C LEU A 39 -11.58 -6.63 -15.19
N THR A 40 -12.78 -6.14 -14.86
CA THR A 40 -12.97 -4.72 -14.52
C THR A 40 -12.28 -4.40 -13.20
N LEU A 41 -12.03 -3.11 -12.91
CA LEU A 41 -11.46 -2.70 -11.63
C LEU A 41 -12.30 -3.20 -10.44
N GLU A 42 -13.62 -3.05 -10.52
CA GLU A 42 -14.54 -3.52 -9.48
C GLU A 42 -14.42 -5.03 -9.24
N GLN A 43 -14.40 -5.82 -10.31
CA GLN A 43 -14.23 -7.27 -10.22
C GLN A 43 -12.87 -7.66 -9.63
N TYR A 44 -11.82 -6.92 -9.98
CA TYR A 44 -10.50 -7.10 -9.41
C TYR A 44 -10.50 -6.82 -7.90
N LEU A 45 -11.06 -5.68 -7.47
CA LEU A 45 -11.11 -5.30 -6.07
C LEU A 45 -11.94 -6.28 -5.23
N GLU A 46 -13.08 -6.75 -5.74
CA GLU A 46 -13.88 -7.78 -5.04
C GLU A 46 -13.12 -9.11 -4.93
N ARG A 47 -12.36 -9.50 -5.96
CA ARG A 47 -11.48 -10.68 -5.87
C ARG A 47 -10.42 -10.50 -4.79
N GLU A 48 -9.71 -9.37 -4.77
CA GLU A 48 -8.67 -9.11 -3.77
C GLU A 48 -9.24 -9.08 -2.35
N LYS A 49 -10.43 -8.51 -2.16
CA LYS A 49 -11.14 -8.54 -0.88
C LYS A 49 -11.48 -9.97 -0.44
N LEU A 50 -11.97 -10.82 -1.34
CA LEU A 50 -12.23 -12.22 -1.04
C LEU A 50 -10.93 -12.95 -0.68
N LEU A 51 -9.88 -12.78 -1.49
CA LEU A 51 -8.58 -13.40 -1.26
C LEU A 51 -7.97 -12.96 0.06
N ALA A 52 -8.04 -11.68 0.43
CA ALA A 52 -7.49 -11.18 1.68
C ALA A 52 -8.15 -11.78 2.94
N ASN A 53 -9.39 -12.26 2.83
CA ASN A 53 -10.15 -12.82 3.95
C ASN A 53 -10.07 -14.35 4.07
N LEU A 54 -9.34 -15.04 3.19
CA LEU A 54 -9.12 -16.48 3.34
C LEU A 54 -8.18 -16.75 4.53
N GLU A 55 -8.42 -17.83 5.27
CA GLU A 55 -7.58 -18.21 6.42
C GLU A 55 -6.09 -18.31 6.06
N PHE A 56 -5.80 -18.80 4.85
CA PHE A 56 -4.44 -18.96 4.35
C PHE A 56 -3.70 -17.64 4.11
N THR A 57 -4.40 -16.58 3.75
CA THR A 57 -3.85 -15.28 3.33
C THR A 57 -4.02 -14.24 4.42
N GLY A 58 -5.17 -14.13 5.07
CA GLY A 58 -5.47 -13.05 6.02
C GLY A 58 -4.51 -12.97 7.22
N ALA A 59 -3.97 -14.11 7.66
CA ALA A 59 -2.98 -14.15 8.75
C ALA A 59 -1.52 -14.01 8.27
N ASN A 60 -1.26 -14.16 6.97
CA ASN A 60 0.07 -14.40 6.42
C ASN A 60 0.50 -13.37 5.37
N PHE A 61 -0.44 -12.67 4.76
CA PHE A 61 -0.21 -11.67 3.73
C PHE A 61 -0.29 -10.28 4.35
N LYS A 62 0.71 -9.44 4.04
CA LYS A 62 0.76 -8.04 4.46
C LYS A 62 1.14 -7.16 3.31
N VAL A 63 0.48 -6.00 3.22
CA VAL A 63 0.82 -4.92 2.30
C VAL A 63 1.61 -3.88 3.07
N TRP A 64 2.70 -3.41 2.48
CA TRP A 64 3.57 -2.38 3.01
C TRP A 64 3.57 -1.18 2.07
N VAL A 65 3.52 0.02 2.64
CA VAL A 65 3.58 1.27 1.89
C VAL A 65 4.80 2.08 2.32
N LEU A 66 5.50 2.62 1.33
CA LEU A 66 6.61 3.55 1.50
C LEU A 66 6.04 4.98 1.44
N VAL A 67 6.27 5.75 2.51
CA VAL A 67 5.74 7.11 2.68
C VAL A 67 6.80 8.06 3.24
N SER A 68 6.55 9.37 3.20
CA SER A 68 7.42 10.38 3.83
C SER A 68 7.16 10.50 5.33
N ARG A 69 8.23 10.49 6.13
CA ARG A 69 8.20 10.73 7.57
C ARG A 69 7.79 12.17 7.87
N LYS A 70 8.29 13.15 7.12
CA LYS A 70 7.91 14.57 7.24
C LYS A 70 6.40 14.77 7.03
N GLU A 71 5.84 14.20 5.96
CA GLU A 71 4.39 14.26 5.69
C GLU A 71 3.58 13.66 6.84
N GLN A 72 4.03 12.52 7.38
CA GLN A 72 3.42 11.89 8.54
C GLN A 72 3.42 12.80 9.78
N GLN A 73 4.53 13.46 10.08
CA GLN A 73 4.64 14.38 11.21
C GLN A 73 3.76 15.63 11.03
N GLU A 74 3.70 16.19 9.82
CA GLU A 74 2.88 17.36 9.52
C GLU A 74 1.37 17.07 9.67
N LEU A 75 0.94 15.86 9.27
CA LEU A 75 -0.43 15.42 9.39
C LEU A 75 -0.81 15.06 10.84
N GLN A 76 0.12 14.50 11.62
CA GLN A 76 -0.07 14.25 13.08
C GLN A 76 -0.36 15.53 13.86
N GLY A 77 0.15 16.68 13.41
CA GLY A 77 -0.10 17.97 14.05
C GLY A 77 -1.45 18.64 13.72
N LYS A 78 -2.28 18.06 12.83
CA LYS A 78 -3.42 18.77 12.18
C LYS A 78 -4.83 18.16 12.36
N GLY A 79 -5.09 17.35 13.40
CA GLY A 79 -6.46 17.08 13.89
C GLY A 79 -6.99 15.64 13.75
N ASP A 80 -8.30 15.45 14.03
CA ASP A 80 -8.99 14.21 14.44
C ASP A 80 -9.13 13.06 13.41
N THR A 81 -8.50 13.13 12.24
CA THR A 81 -8.56 12.03 11.24
C THR A 81 -7.34 11.12 11.39
N PRO A 82 -7.47 9.79 11.24
CA PRO A 82 -6.32 8.90 11.24
C PRO A 82 -5.30 9.33 10.18
N VAL A 83 -4.12 9.76 10.63
CA VAL A 83 -3.05 10.32 9.79
C VAL A 83 -2.68 9.37 8.65
N ASN A 84 -2.74 8.07 8.91
CA ASN A 84 -2.27 7.05 7.99
C ASN A 84 -3.05 7.04 6.66
N ASN A 85 -4.34 7.41 6.65
CA ASN A 85 -5.16 7.35 5.42
C ASN A 85 -4.94 8.55 4.47
N LYS A 86 -4.19 9.57 4.89
CA LYS A 86 -3.90 10.77 4.08
C LYS A 86 -2.50 10.79 3.48
N LEU A 87 -1.67 9.80 3.80
CA LEU A 87 -0.29 9.75 3.35
C LEU A 87 -0.20 9.41 1.86
N THR A 88 0.65 10.13 1.15
CA THR A 88 0.99 9.82 -0.23
C THR A 88 1.80 8.52 -0.30
N ILE A 89 1.25 7.50 -0.96
CA ILE A 89 1.96 6.24 -1.20
C ILE A 89 2.98 6.45 -2.32
N LEU A 90 4.26 6.40 -1.98
CA LEU A 90 5.36 6.56 -2.95
C LEU A 90 5.67 5.24 -3.67
N SER A 91 5.52 4.13 -2.96
CA SER A 91 5.66 2.77 -3.47
C SER A 91 4.95 1.81 -2.52
N ALA A 92 4.62 0.62 -3.00
CA ALA A 92 4.04 -0.43 -2.18
C ALA A 92 4.66 -1.78 -2.53
N CYS A 93 4.67 -2.69 -1.55
CA CYS A 93 5.07 -4.07 -1.77
C CYS A 93 4.32 -5.00 -0.83
N GLU A 94 4.41 -6.29 -1.11
CA GLU A 94 3.67 -7.33 -0.43
C GLU A 94 4.65 -8.32 0.19
N SER A 95 4.33 -8.80 1.39
CA SER A 95 5.06 -9.88 2.03
C SER A 95 4.12 -11.01 2.38
N PHE A 96 4.57 -12.24 2.18
CA PHE A 96 3.87 -13.43 2.59
C PHE A 96 4.71 -14.23 3.60
N LYS A 97 4.17 -14.47 4.78
CA LYS A 97 4.82 -15.24 5.84
C LYS A 97 4.23 -16.65 5.91
N ARG A 98 5.07 -17.66 5.80
CA ARG A 98 4.69 -19.06 6.07
C ARG A 98 5.74 -19.70 6.96
N LYS A 99 5.31 -20.59 7.87
CA LYS A 99 6.26 -21.46 8.56
C LYS A 99 6.91 -22.37 7.52
N ALA A 100 8.25 -22.39 7.50
CA ALA A 100 8.97 -23.40 6.75
C ALA A 100 8.59 -24.78 7.31
N LEU A 101 8.36 -25.75 6.42
CA LEU A 101 8.30 -27.16 6.81
C LEU A 101 9.75 -27.55 7.13
N ILE A 102 10.14 -27.45 8.40
CA ILE A 102 11.41 -27.98 8.93
C ILE A 102 11.11 -29.33 9.53
#